data_AF-A0A5J4KJ22-F1
#
_entry.id   AF-A0A5J4KJ22-F1
#
_cell.length_a   1.000
_cell.length_b   1.000
_cell.length_c   1.000
_cell.angle_alpha   90.00
_cell.angle_beta   90.00
_cell.angle_gamma   90.00
#
_symmetry.space_group_name_H-M   'P 1'
#
loop_
_entity.id
_entity.type
_entity.pdbx_description
1 polymer ?
#
loop_
_entity_poly.entity_id
_entity_poly.type
_entity_poly.pdbx_seq_one_letter_code
_entity_poly.pdbx_strand_id
1 'polypeptide(L)'
;MLAMAYGHVYVARIAMGANDQQTLRAILEAEAYDGPSLIIAYSHCIAHGIDMRKGLEQQKLAVQTGYWPLYRYNPALLAEGKNPLLMDSKEPTLPLERYIYNEARYRMLLQSNEERAGQLLQLAQKDVQESWSRYRQMETES
;
A
#
# COMPACT_ATOMS: atom_id res chain seq x y z
N MET A 1 -4.89 -6.03 -7.26
CA MET A 1 -4.57 -7.29 -7.97
C MET A 1 -5.56 -7.60 -9.09
N LEU A 2 -6.89 -7.62 -8.85
CA LEU A 2 -7.88 -7.94 -9.90
C LEU A 2 -7.73 -7.12 -11.19
N ALA A 3 -7.59 -5.80 -11.09
CA ALA A 3 -7.38 -4.93 -12.26
C ALA A 3 -6.10 -5.27 -13.05
N MET A 4 -5.01 -5.66 -12.37
CA MET A 4 -3.76 -6.05 -13.01
C MET A 4 -3.89 -7.39 -13.78
N ALA A 5 -4.79 -8.28 -13.35
CA ALA A 5 -4.99 -9.58 -14.00
C ALA A 5 -5.56 -9.46 -15.43
N TYR A 6 -6.16 -8.32 -15.78
CA TYR A 6 -6.61 -8.03 -17.14
C TYR A 6 -5.45 -7.72 -18.10
N GLY A 7 -4.25 -7.42 -17.61
CA GLY A 7 -3.03 -7.21 -18.40
C GLY A 7 -2.93 -5.87 -19.15
N HIS A 8 -4.04 -5.15 -19.35
CA HIS A 8 -4.12 -3.93 -20.17
C HIS A 8 -4.64 -2.72 -19.40
N VAL A 9 -4.66 -2.78 -18.07
CA VAL A 9 -5.10 -1.68 -17.20
C VAL A 9 -3.88 -1.15 -16.47
N TYR A 10 -3.60 0.16 -16.57
CA TYR A 10 -2.59 0.79 -15.70
C TYR A 10 -3.12 0.82 -14.27
N VAL A 11 -2.33 0.35 -13.30
CA VAL A 11 -2.76 0.32 -11.90
C VAL A 11 -1.67 0.88 -11.01
N ALA A 12 -1.98 1.88 -10.19
CA ALA A 12 -1.05 2.38 -9.19
C ALA A 12 -1.68 2.41 -7.80
N ARG A 13 -0.90 2.04 -6.79
CA ARG A 13 -1.23 2.23 -5.38
C ARG A 13 -0.31 3.29 -4.81
N ILE A 14 -0.90 4.40 -4.36
CA ILE A 14 -0.17 5.63 -3.99
C ILE A 14 -0.45 6.03 -2.54
N ALA A 15 0.48 6.76 -1.94
CA ALA A 15 0.30 7.45 -0.66
C ALA A 15 1.25 8.65 -0.59
N MET A 16 0.70 9.86 -0.74
CA MET A 16 1.48 11.10 -0.84
C MET A 16 2.41 11.33 0.35
N GLY A 17 1.93 11.08 1.58
CA GLY A 17 2.74 11.25 2.79
C GLY A 17 3.89 10.26 2.92
N ALA A 18 3.88 9.16 2.16
CA ALA A 18 4.95 8.19 2.13
C ALA A 18 5.98 8.47 1.02
N ASN A 19 5.50 8.83 -0.17
CA ASN A 19 6.33 9.17 -1.31
C ASN A 19 5.55 10.07 -2.31
N ASP A 20 5.83 11.36 -2.27
CA ASP A 20 5.23 12.39 -3.12
C ASP A 20 5.70 12.27 -4.58
N GLN A 21 6.98 11.97 -4.80
CA GLN A 21 7.54 11.73 -6.14
C GLN A 21 6.88 10.54 -6.83
N GLN A 22 6.68 9.44 -6.10
CA GLN A 22 5.97 8.26 -6.60
C GLN A 22 4.51 8.59 -6.94
N THR A 23 3.85 9.38 -6.10
CA THR A 23 2.48 9.83 -6.31
C THR A 23 2.35 10.65 -7.60
N LEU A 24 3.22 11.64 -7.79
CA LEU A 24 3.24 12.46 -8.99
C LEU A 24 3.53 11.61 -10.25
N ARG A 25 4.54 10.74 -10.19
CA ARG A 25 4.89 9.85 -11.31
C ARG A 25 3.73 8.94 -11.69
N ALA A 26 3.06 8.32 -10.71
CA ALA A 26 1.93 7.44 -10.97
C ALA A 26 0.77 8.18 -11.65
N ILE A 27 0.49 9.41 -11.25
CA ILE A 27 -0.57 10.23 -11.87
C ILE A 27 -0.22 10.60 -13.31
N LEU A 28 1.03 11.02 -13.56
CA LEU A 28 1.49 11.37 -14.90
C LEU A 28 1.50 10.17 -15.86
N GLU A 29 1.97 9.01 -15.40
CA GLU A 29 1.95 7.79 -16.21
C GLU A 29 0.53 7.30 -16.49
N ALA A 30 -0.36 7.36 -15.50
CA ALA A 30 -1.76 6.98 -15.65
C ALA A 30 -2.52 7.87 -16.64
N GLU A 31 -2.21 9.18 -16.66
CA GLU A 31 -2.82 10.14 -17.58
C GLU A 31 -2.29 9.98 -19.01
N ALA A 32 -0.99 9.73 -19.16
CA ALA A 32 -0.36 9.51 -20.46
C ALA A 32 -0.66 8.12 -21.07
N TYR A 33 -1.18 7.17 -20.29
CA TYR A 33 -1.49 5.83 -20.75
C TYR A 33 -2.73 5.84 -21.66
N ASP A 34 -2.57 5.39 -22.91
CA ASP A 34 -3.67 5.24 -23.88
C ASP A 34 -4.50 3.98 -23.58
N GLY A 35 -5.24 4.03 -22.47
CA GLY A 35 -6.03 2.91 -21.97
C GLY A 35 -6.66 3.19 -20.61
N PRO A 36 -7.33 2.19 -20.02
CA PRO A 36 -7.93 2.34 -18.70
C PRO A 36 -6.84 2.44 -17.61
N SER A 37 -7.01 3.42 -16.72
CA SER A 37 -6.12 3.67 -15.59
C SER A 37 -6.87 3.65 -14.26
N LEU A 38 -6.29 3.00 -13.26
CA LEU A 38 -6.80 2.93 -11.88
C LEU A 38 -5.74 3.37 -10.88
N ILE A 39 -6.03 4.44 -10.13
CA ILE A 39 -5.19 4.90 -9.03
C ILE A 39 -5.92 4.66 -7.70
N ILE A 40 -5.27 3.93 -6.80
CA ILE A 40 -5.77 3.64 -5.45
C ILE A 40 -4.93 4.44 -4.45
N ALA A 41 -5.49 5.54 -3.97
CA ALA A 41 -4.82 6.44 -3.04
C ALA A 41 -5.17 6.14 -1.58
N TYR A 42 -4.16 6.01 -0.72
CA TYR A 42 -4.38 5.98 0.72
C TYR A 42 -4.84 7.36 1.20
N SER A 43 -6.10 7.45 1.65
CA SER A 43 -6.66 8.67 2.23
C SER A 43 -6.86 8.48 3.73
N HIS A 44 -6.10 9.22 4.55
CA HIS A 44 -6.29 9.20 5.98
C HIS A 44 -7.52 10.05 6.34
N CYS A 45 -8.30 9.61 7.32
CA CYS A 45 -9.58 10.23 7.65
C CYS A 45 -9.73 10.40 9.17
N ILE A 46 -10.53 11.38 9.60
CA ILE A 46 -10.91 11.57 11.00
C ILE A 46 -11.49 10.29 11.62
N ALA A 47 -12.18 9.46 10.82
CA ALA A 47 -12.76 8.19 11.26
C ALA A 47 -11.70 7.14 11.69
N HIS A 48 -10.43 7.33 11.32
CA HIS A 48 -9.34 6.49 11.82
C HIS A 48 -9.02 6.84 13.29
N GLY A 49 -9.34 8.05 13.74
CA GLY A 49 -9.06 8.53 15.09
C GLY A 49 -7.57 8.75 15.33
N ILE A 50 -6.93 9.48 14.41
CA ILE A 50 -5.54 9.94 14.48
C ILE A 50 -5.49 11.46 14.68
N ASP A 51 -4.35 12.00 15.11
CA ASP A 51 -4.10 13.44 15.00
C ASP A 51 -3.93 13.82 13.52
N MET A 52 -4.92 14.53 12.96
CA MET A 52 -4.95 14.87 11.53
C MET A 52 -3.75 15.72 11.10
N ARG A 53 -3.09 16.44 12.01
CA ARG A 53 -1.85 17.18 11.71
C ARG A 53 -0.69 16.25 11.35
N LYS A 54 -0.75 15.00 11.83
CA LYS A 54 0.22 13.92 11.56
C LYS A 54 -0.24 12.97 10.45
N GLY A 55 -1.27 13.36 9.69
CA GLY A 55 -1.86 12.50 8.66
C GLY A 55 -0.83 11.95 7.66
N LEU A 56 0.07 12.80 7.16
CA LEU A 56 1.13 12.38 6.22
C LEU A 56 2.14 11.43 6.87
N GLU A 57 2.54 11.69 8.12
CA GLU A 57 3.40 10.78 8.90
C GLU A 57 2.73 9.41 9.06
N GLN A 58 1.43 9.38 9.31
CA GLN A 58 0.67 8.14 9.43
C GLN A 58 0.59 7.39 8.09
N GLN A 59 0.48 8.08 6.95
CA GLN A 59 0.59 7.43 5.64
C GLN A 59 1.97 6.81 5.44
N LYS A 60 3.03 7.53 5.84
CA LYS A 60 4.41 7.02 5.79
C LYS A 60 4.57 5.75 6.61
N LEU A 61 4.03 5.72 7.83
CA LEU A 61 4.02 4.54 8.69
C LEU A 61 3.27 3.38 8.04
N ALA A 62 2.11 3.63 7.43
CA ALA A 62 1.34 2.59 6.71
C ALA A 62 2.18 1.90 5.62
N VAL A 63 3.02 2.65 4.90
CA VAL A 63 3.94 2.08 3.91
C VAL A 63 5.12 1.37 4.58
N GLN A 64 5.75 1.98 5.58
CA GLN A 64 6.93 1.41 6.27
C GLN A 64 6.63 0.11 7.03
N THR A 65 5.38 -0.09 7.45
CA THR A 65 4.95 -1.36 8.07
C THR A 65 4.41 -2.38 7.07
N GLY A 66 4.37 -2.05 5.77
CA GLY A 66 3.82 -2.92 4.73
C GLY A 66 2.29 -2.97 4.68
N TYR A 67 1.57 -2.22 5.52
CA TYR A 67 0.11 -2.16 5.49
C TYR A 67 -0.41 -1.61 4.15
N TRP A 68 0.34 -0.67 3.56
CA TRP A 68 0.03 -0.04 2.29
C TRP A 68 1.24 -0.02 1.33
N PRO A 69 1.60 -1.15 0.68
CA PRO A 69 2.68 -1.16 -0.30
C PRO A 69 2.39 -0.21 -1.48
N LEU A 70 3.43 0.46 -1.97
CA LEU A 70 3.38 1.33 -3.14
C LEU A 70 3.89 0.59 -4.36
N TYR A 71 3.12 0.61 -5.44
CA TYR A 71 3.49 -0.02 -6.70
C TYR A 71 2.83 0.68 -7.88
N ARG A 72 3.37 0.42 -9.06
CA ARG A 72 2.77 0.75 -10.35
C ARG A 72 2.82 -0.49 -11.24
N TYR A 73 1.72 -0.75 -11.92
CA TYR A 73 1.60 -1.74 -12.98
C TYR A 73 1.41 -0.97 -14.27
N ASN A 74 2.42 -1.01 -15.15
CA ASN A 74 2.40 -0.29 -16.42
C ASN A 74 2.40 -1.30 -17.59
N PRO A 75 1.26 -1.53 -18.26
CA PRO A 75 1.16 -2.44 -19.39
C PRO A 75 2.11 -2.11 -20.54
N ALA A 76 2.52 -0.85 -20.72
CA ALA A 76 3.41 -0.46 -21.81
C ALA A 76 4.78 -1.16 -21.73
N LEU A 77 5.22 -1.55 -20.52
CA LEU A 77 6.47 -2.27 -20.31
C LEU A 77 6.47 -3.67 -20.92
N LEU A 78 5.29 -4.28 -21.12
CA LEU A 78 5.17 -5.58 -21.78
C LEU A 78 5.67 -5.54 -23.23
N ALA A 79 5.42 -4.43 -23.94
CA ALA A 79 5.90 -4.24 -25.31
C ALA A 79 7.44 -4.12 -25.37
N GLU A 80 8.07 -3.75 -24.26
CA GLU A 80 9.53 -3.69 -24.10
C GLU A 80 10.13 -5.00 -23.56
N GLY A 81 9.32 -6.04 -23.35
CA GLY A 81 9.76 -7.31 -22.75
C GLY A 81 10.17 -7.18 -21.27
N LYS A 82 9.68 -6.15 -20.56
CA LYS A 82 9.95 -5.91 -19.14
C LYS A 82 8.76 -6.32 -18.29
N ASN A 83 9.01 -6.67 -17.03
CA ASN A 83 7.93 -6.90 -16.07
C ASN A 83 7.11 -5.61 -15.88
N PRO A 84 5.78 -5.63 -16.06
CA PRO A 84 4.93 -4.46 -15.92
C PRO A 84 4.75 -3.99 -14.46
N LEU A 85 4.94 -4.87 -13.48
CA LEU A 85 4.83 -4.55 -12.06
C LEU A 85 6.15 -3.99 -11.54
N LEU A 86 6.09 -2.77 -11.00
CA LEU A 86 7.18 -2.07 -10.35
C LEU A 86 6.83 -1.79 -8.90
N MET A 87 7.61 -2.32 -7.96
CA MET A 87 7.47 -2.01 -6.55
C MET A 87 8.21 -0.71 -6.23
N ASP A 88 7.46 0.31 -5.80
CA ASP A 88 8.03 1.61 -5.45
C ASP A 88 8.31 1.75 -3.94
N SER A 89 7.63 0.97 -3.09
CA SER A 89 7.97 0.86 -1.67
C SER A 89 9.14 -0.08 -1.46
N LYS A 90 9.94 0.18 -0.42
CA LYS A 90 10.97 -0.76 0.08
C LYS A 90 10.32 -1.83 0.95
N GLU A 91 11.10 -2.86 1.26
CA GLU A 91 10.71 -3.88 2.23
C GLU A 91 10.24 -3.25 3.56
N PRO A 92 9.15 -3.75 4.17
CA PRO A 92 8.67 -3.26 5.45
C PRO A 92 9.78 -3.30 6.51
N THR A 93 10.05 -2.15 7.14
CA THR A 93 11.12 -2.01 8.14
C THR A 93 10.60 -1.88 9.57
N LEU A 94 9.28 -1.73 9.74
CA LEU A 94 8.64 -1.53 11.04
C LEU A 94 7.56 -2.60 11.26
N PRO A 95 7.33 -3.05 12.50
CA PRO A 95 6.22 -3.94 12.81
C PRO A 95 4.88 -3.21 12.67
N LEU A 96 3.83 -3.94 12.28
CA LEU A 96 2.50 -3.40 12.00
C LEU A 96 1.90 -2.62 13.16
N GLU A 97 2.21 -3.01 14.40
CA GLU A 97 1.77 -2.33 15.62
C GLU A 97 2.09 -0.83 15.63
N ARG A 98 3.24 -0.43 15.02
CA ARG A 98 3.71 0.96 14.98
C ARG A 98 2.81 1.88 14.18
N TYR A 99 2.03 1.30 13.26
CA TYR A 99 1.02 2.00 12.49
C TYR A 99 -0.35 1.89 13.17
N ILE A 100 -0.83 0.67 13.46
CA ILE A 100 -2.23 0.46 13.86
C ILE A 100 -2.56 1.09 15.22
N TYR A 101 -1.63 1.08 16.20
CA TYR A 101 -1.92 1.61 17.53
C TYR A 101 -1.87 3.14 17.62
N ASN A 102 -1.52 3.83 16.54
CA ASN A 102 -1.71 5.28 16.45
C ASN A 102 -3.18 5.65 16.16
N GLU A 103 -4.01 4.70 15.74
CA GLU A 103 -5.37 4.95 15.30
C GLU A 103 -6.40 4.44 16.32
N ALA A 104 -7.36 5.29 16.70
CA ALA A 104 -8.40 4.91 17.66
C ALA A 104 -9.22 3.70 17.18
N ARG A 105 -9.46 3.58 15.87
CA ARG A 105 -10.22 2.44 15.29
C ARG A 105 -9.64 1.06 15.63
N TYR A 106 -8.34 0.98 15.92
CA TYR A 106 -7.69 -0.24 16.39
C TYR A 106 -7.54 -0.27 17.91
N ARG A 107 -7.21 0.86 18.54
CA ARG A 107 -7.05 0.95 20.01
C ARG A 107 -8.34 0.64 20.77
N MET A 108 -9.51 0.93 20.19
CA MET A 108 -10.80 0.58 20.81
C MET A 108 -10.92 -0.93 21.04
N LEU A 109 -10.47 -1.76 20.10
CA LEU A 109 -10.47 -3.21 20.28
C LEU A 109 -9.53 -3.63 21.42
N LEU A 110 -8.30 -3.09 21.42
CA LEU A 110 -7.32 -3.36 22.48
C LEU A 110 -7.85 -3.03 23.88
N GLN A 111 -8.57 -1.91 24.02
CA GLN A 111 -9.20 -1.52 25.29
C GLN A 111 -10.36 -2.42 25.69
N SER A 112 -11.14 -2.91 24.73
CA SER A 112 -12.31 -3.74 25.00
C SER A 112 -12.00 -5.22 25.22
N ASN A 113 -10.96 -5.74 24.55
CA ASN A 113 -10.55 -7.15 24.59
C ASN A 113 -9.09 -7.29 24.14
N GLU A 114 -8.18 -7.22 25.10
CA GLU A 114 -6.73 -7.26 24.86
C GLU A 114 -6.27 -8.58 24.26
N GLU A 115 -6.77 -9.72 24.76
CA GLU A 115 -6.41 -11.04 24.25
C GLU A 115 -6.77 -11.17 22.77
N ARG A 116 -8.00 -10.77 22.40
CA ARG A 116 -8.46 -10.83 21.01
C ARG A 116 -7.70 -9.85 20.12
N ALA A 117 -7.36 -8.67 20.63
CA ALA A 117 -6.55 -7.69 19.90
C ALA A 117 -5.16 -8.26 19.58
N GLY A 118 -4.52 -8.93 20.53
CA GLY A 118 -3.22 -9.59 20.33
C GLY A 118 -3.27 -10.66 19.25
N GLN A 119 -4.29 -11.53 19.27
CA GLN A 119 -4.50 -12.56 18.24
C GLN A 119 -4.68 -11.95 16.84
N LEU A 120 -5.50 -10.90 16.74
CA LEU A 120 -5.77 -10.24 15.46
C LEU A 120 -4.58 -9.43 14.93
N LEU A 121 -3.76 -8.84 15.81
CA LEU A 121 -2.50 -8.20 15.41
C LEU A 121 -1.54 -9.22 14.80
N GLN A 122 -1.38 -10.40 15.40
CA GLN A 122 -0.53 -11.45 14.84
C GLN A 122 -1.00 -11.90 13.45
N LEU A 123 -2.32 -12.11 13.30
CA LEU A 123 -2.91 -12.46 12.00
C LEU A 123 -2.68 -11.36 10.96
N ALA A 124 -2.97 -10.11 11.31
CA ALA A 124 -2.78 -8.98 10.41
C ALA A 124 -1.31 -8.76 10.03
N GLN A 125 -0.38 -8.98 10.96
CA GLN A 125 1.06 -8.91 10.68
C GLN A 125 1.48 -9.97 9.66
N LYS A 126 0.95 -11.19 9.78
CA LYS A 126 1.18 -12.27 8.81
C LYS A 126 0.58 -11.93 7.45
N ASP A 127 -0.65 -11.43 7.40
CA ASP A 127 -1.32 -11.06 6.14
C ASP A 127 -0.55 -9.97 5.37
N VAL A 128 0.01 -9.00 6.09
CA VAL A 128 0.85 -7.95 5.51
C VAL A 128 2.14 -8.53 4.91
N GLN A 129 2.80 -9.45 5.62
CA GLN A 129 4.01 -10.13 5.14
C GLN A 129 3.71 -10.99 3.90
N GLU A 130 2.64 -11.78 3.92
CA GLU A 130 2.24 -12.61 2.79
C GLU A 130 1.84 -11.78 1.57
N SER A 131 1.14 -10.66 1.78
CA SER A 131 0.81 -9.73 0.72
C SER A 131 2.06 -9.12 0.09
N TRP A 132 3.03 -8.72 0.92
CA TRP A 132 4.31 -8.20 0.45
C TRP A 132 5.08 -9.21 -0.39
N SER A 133 5.27 -10.44 0.13
CA SER A 133 5.99 -11.50 -0.57
C SER A 133 5.36 -11.83 -1.93
N ARG A 134 4.03 -11.81 -2.01
CA ARG A 134 3.29 -12.05 -3.26
C ARG A 134 3.58 -10.98 -4.31
N TYR A 135 3.53 -9.69 -3.94
CA TYR A 135 3.87 -8.62 -4.88
C TYR A 135 5.33 -8.70 -5.32
N ARG A 136 6.25 -9.01 -4.39
CA ARG A 136 7.67 -9.19 -4.71
C ARG A 136 7.92 -10.36 -5.66
N GLN A 137 7.24 -11.49 -5.44
CA GLN A 137 7.32 -12.64 -6.34
C GLN A 137 6.87 -12.24 -7.75
N MET A 138 5.71 -11.58 -7.88
CA MET A 138 5.18 -11.12 -9.16
C MET A 138 6.11 -10.13 -9.89
N GLU A 139 6.86 -9.29 -9.17
CA GLU A 139 7.83 -8.36 -9.75
C GLU A 139 9.10 -9.08 -10.23
N THR A 140 9.50 -10.17 -9.56
CA THR A 140 10.72 -10.93 -9.90
C THR A 140 10.50 -12.01 -10.96
N GLU A 141 9.28 -12.51 -11.11
CA GLU A 141 8.93 -13.47 -12.16
C GLU A 141 8.98 -12.75 -13.52
N SER A 142 9.93 -13.16 -14.38
CA SER A 142 10.11 -12.66 -15.75
C SER A 142 9.87 -13.78 -16.74
#